data_AF-A0A952LHM0-F1
#
_entry.id   AF-A0A952LHM0-F1
#
_cell.length_a   1.000
_cell.length_b   1.000
_cell.length_c   1.000
_cell.angle_alpha   90.00
_cell.angle_beta   90.00
_cell.angle_gamma   90.00
#
_symmetry.space_group_name_H-M   'P 1'
#
loop_
_entity.id
_entity.type
_entity.pdbx_description
1 polymer ?
#
loop_
_entity_poly.entity_id
_entity_poly.type
_entity_poly.pdbx_seq_one_letter_code
_entity_poly.pdbx_strand_id
1 'polypeptide(L)'
;MHEIILITGLFFMLLLLPFIFPFAELFLKKDAKPISIDVERKKEPDYFGKSFINLLTTALNNLKIQEVEKLSPVYLKLKLNREEWIGFLNDEKLLENTMDIPIVFTKDAVFYQNYTFKKELVVFGNAVFKNACRMRSLYVKGDCIIDAPIYITRWMHVEGTLLINSYADLGVSVYARKIKIRSRATFRRAFAQEITTSDKSIDNVKLIINGNIFRDDDIEIEGNVWIKGNVFSQGIIVIRNGVIIGEEGKIKSLVARDEIFIGGAFKIYGYIHSEKQVEIIL
;
A
#
# COMPACT_ATOMS: atom_id res chain seq x y z
N MET A 1 54.49 26.64 -35.15
CA MET A 1 53.48 27.70 -34.98
C MET A 1 52.06 27.16 -35.16
N HIS A 2 51.77 26.44 -36.26
CA HIS A 2 50.46 25.81 -36.48
C HIS A 2 50.04 24.79 -35.41
N GLU A 3 50.97 24.00 -34.88
CA GLU A 3 50.67 23.02 -33.82
C GLU A 3 50.22 23.68 -32.51
N ILE A 4 50.86 24.79 -32.13
CA ILE A 4 50.49 25.57 -30.94
C ILE A 4 49.09 26.17 -31.10
N ILE A 5 48.76 26.68 -32.30
CA ILE A 5 47.43 27.21 -32.61
C ILE A 5 46.37 26.10 -32.53
N LEU A 6 46.67 24.91 -33.06
CA LEU A 6 45.77 23.75 -33.01
C LEU A 6 45.50 23.31 -31.56
N ILE A 7 46.56 23.17 -30.76
CA ILE A 7 46.45 22.76 -29.35
C ILE A 7 45.68 23.80 -28.53
N THR A 8 45.93 25.09 -28.79
CA THR A 8 45.22 26.18 -28.12
C THR A 8 43.74 26.17 -28.50
N GLY A 9 43.41 25.95 -29.77
CA GLY A 9 42.03 25.81 -30.23
C GLY A 9 41.32 24.61 -29.59
N LEU A 10 41.99 23.47 -29.52
CA LEU A 10 41.46 22.27 -28.87
C LEU A 10 41.22 22.48 -27.38
N PHE A 11 42.13 23.19 -26.69
CA PHE A 11 42.00 23.53 -25.28
C PHE A 11 40.74 24.36 -25.02
N PHE A 12 40.51 25.43 -25.80
CA PHE A 12 39.30 26.24 -25.63
C PHE A 12 38.02 25.50 -26.03
N MET A 13 38.07 24.64 -27.04
CA MET A 13 36.93 23.79 -27.40
C MET A 13 36.55 22.85 -26.26
N LEU A 14 37.53 22.16 -25.67
CA LEU A 14 37.30 21.26 -24.53
C LEU A 14 36.91 22.01 -23.26
N LEU A 15 37.41 23.23 -23.06
CA LEU A 15 37.02 24.11 -21.95
C LEU A 15 35.55 24.53 -22.05
N LEU A 16 35.06 24.82 -23.26
CA LEU A 16 33.71 25.32 -23.50
C LEU A 16 32.66 24.22 -23.68
N LEU A 17 33.07 23.01 -24.09
CA LEU A 17 32.17 21.87 -24.32
C LEU A 17 31.20 21.58 -23.16
N PRO A 18 31.62 21.59 -21.87
CA PRO A 18 30.72 21.29 -20.75
C PRO A 18 29.63 22.35 -20.55
N PHE A 19 29.88 23.59 -21.01
CA PHE A 19 28.97 24.72 -20.82
C PHE A 19 27.91 24.82 -21.92
N ILE A 20 28.10 24.14 -23.06
CA ILE A 20 27.13 24.13 -24.16
C ILE A 20 25.76 23.63 -23.68
N PHE A 21 25.71 22.58 -22.84
CA PHE A 21 24.44 22.02 -22.36
C PHE A 21 23.69 22.96 -21.41
N PRO A 22 24.31 23.56 -20.37
CA PRO A 22 23.67 24.58 -19.55
C PRO A 22 23.19 25.81 -20.33
N PHE A 23 24.00 26.31 -21.28
CA PHE A 23 23.58 27.44 -22.12
C PHE A 23 22.42 27.05 -23.04
N ALA A 24 22.45 25.86 -23.64
CA ALA A 24 21.34 25.36 -24.44
C ALA A 24 20.06 25.23 -23.61
N GLU A 25 20.15 24.79 -22.35
CA GLU A 25 19.00 24.68 -21.45
C GLU A 25 18.41 26.04 -21.07
N LEU A 26 19.25 27.05 -20.83
CA LEU A 26 18.84 28.45 -20.58
C LEU A 26 17.97 29.01 -21.72
N PHE A 27 18.29 28.69 -22.98
CA PHE A 27 17.52 29.15 -24.13
C PHE A 27 16.35 28.22 -24.50
N LEU A 28 16.51 26.91 -24.32
CA LEU A 28 15.53 25.90 -24.75
C LEU A 28 14.45 25.61 -23.70
N LYS A 29 14.54 26.14 -22.47
CA LYS A 29 13.45 26.21 -21.49
C LYS A 29 12.62 24.92 -21.38
N LYS A 30 13.29 23.75 -21.34
CA LYS A 30 12.62 22.44 -21.32
C LYS A 30 11.64 22.30 -20.15
N ASP A 31 11.95 22.93 -19.02
CA ASP A 31 11.13 22.91 -17.80
C ASP A 31 10.74 24.31 -17.31
N ALA A 32 10.38 25.22 -18.22
CA ALA A 32 10.04 26.60 -17.83
C ALA A 32 8.71 26.75 -17.06
N LYS A 33 7.89 25.70 -17.01
CA LYS A 33 6.64 25.72 -16.24
C LYS A 33 6.88 25.03 -14.90
N PRO A 34 6.53 25.66 -13.76
CA PRO A 34 6.54 24.97 -12.48
C PRO A 34 5.65 23.73 -12.59
N ILE A 35 6.08 22.63 -11.96
CA ILE A 35 5.28 21.41 -11.87
C ILE A 35 3.92 21.80 -11.29
N SER A 36 2.84 21.51 -12.02
CA SER A 36 1.49 21.75 -11.54
C SER A 36 1.22 20.83 -10.35
N ILE A 37 1.34 21.37 -9.13
CA ILE A 37 0.96 20.66 -7.91
C ILE A 37 -0.51 20.95 -7.69
N ASP A 38 -1.34 19.91 -7.80
CA ASP A 38 -2.71 19.96 -7.34
C ASP A 38 -2.70 20.01 -5.81
N VAL A 39 -2.87 21.22 -5.27
CA VAL A 39 -2.89 21.50 -3.83
C VAL A 39 -4.11 20.86 -3.17
N GLU A 40 -5.18 20.60 -3.93
CA GLU A 40 -6.40 19.98 -3.43
C GLU A 40 -6.36 18.44 -3.49
N ARG A 41 -5.27 17.85 -4.02
CA ARG A 41 -5.12 16.40 -4.13
C ARG A 41 -5.15 15.74 -2.76
N LYS A 42 -6.33 15.25 -2.38
CA LYS A 42 -6.52 14.39 -1.21
C LYS A 42 -5.97 13.00 -1.53
N LYS A 43 -5.19 12.45 -0.60
CA LYS A 43 -4.61 11.11 -0.75
C LYS A 43 -5.73 10.08 -0.63
N GLU A 44 -6.18 9.56 -1.77
CA GLU A 44 -7.15 8.47 -1.81
C GLU A 44 -6.52 7.18 -1.23
N PRO A 45 -7.10 6.60 -0.16
CA PRO A 45 -6.55 5.40 0.46
C PRO A 45 -6.50 4.18 -0.47
N ASP A 46 -7.43 4.11 -1.42
CA ASP A 46 -7.64 3.02 -2.36
C ASP A 46 -7.00 3.26 -3.74
N TYR A 47 -6.22 4.35 -3.89
CA TYR A 47 -5.61 4.79 -5.15
C TYR A 47 -4.85 3.69 -5.90
N PHE A 48 -4.07 2.87 -5.18
CA PHE A 48 -3.29 1.79 -5.79
C PHE A 48 -4.18 0.81 -6.56
N GLY A 49 -5.22 0.28 -5.90
CA GLY A 49 -6.10 -0.71 -6.51
C GLY A 49 -6.85 -0.11 -7.69
N LYS A 50 -7.48 1.07 -7.52
CA LYS A 50 -8.15 1.79 -8.60
C LYS A 50 -7.23 2.02 -9.81
N SER A 51 -6.03 2.56 -9.57
CA SER A 51 -5.09 2.88 -10.65
C SER A 51 -4.62 1.63 -11.38
N PHE A 52 -4.30 0.56 -10.65
CA PHE A 52 -3.81 -0.67 -11.26
C PHE A 52 -4.92 -1.37 -12.06
N ILE A 53 -6.12 -1.49 -11.48
CA ILE A 53 -7.27 -2.11 -12.16
C ILE A 53 -7.68 -1.30 -13.39
N ASN A 54 -7.63 0.03 -13.33
CA ASN A 54 -7.88 0.86 -14.50
C ASN A 54 -6.86 0.58 -15.62
N LEU A 55 -5.57 0.52 -15.30
CA LEU A 55 -4.53 0.18 -16.29
C LEU A 55 -4.77 -1.20 -16.92
N LEU A 56 -5.07 -2.21 -16.09
CA LEU A 56 -5.33 -3.56 -16.54
C LEU A 56 -6.56 -3.62 -17.45
N THR A 57 -7.66 -2.99 -17.03
CA THR A 57 -8.93 -2.96 -17.77
C THR A 57 -8.78 -2.23 -19.11
N THR A 58 -8.08 -1.09 -19.12
CA THR A 58 -7.79 -0.37 -20.37
C THR A 58 -6.96 -1.22 -21.32
N ALA A 59 -5.93 -1.92 -20.82
CA ALA A 59 -5.09 -2.78 -21.65
C ALA A 59 -5.87 -3.96 -22.25
N LEU A 60 -6.76 -4.58 -21.47
CA LEU A 60 -7.60 -5.69 -21.93
C LEU A 60 -8.66 -5.24 -22.95
N ASN A 61 -9.29 -4.07 -22.71
CA ASN A 61 -10.25 -3.49 -23.65
C ASN A 61 -9.63 -3.17 -25.01
N ASN A 62 -8.37 -2.73 -25.05
CA ASN A 62 -7.65 -2.49 -26.31
C ASN A 62 -7.44 -3.79 -27.13
N LEU A 63 -7.42 -4.95 -26.46
CA LEU A 63 -7.39 -6.26 -27.10
C LEU A 63 -8.79 -6.84 -27.36
N LYS A 64 -9.85 -6.05 -27.14
CA LYS A 64 -11.26 -6.47 -27.22
C LYS A 64 -11.60 -7.63 -26.28
N ILE A 65 -10.86 -7.78 -25.19
CA ILE A 65 -11.14 -8.77 -24.15
C ILE A 65 -11.98 -8.10 -23.06
N GLN A 66 -13.26 -8.47 -22.98
CA GLN A 66 -14.20 -7.90 -22.01
C GLN A 66 -14.34 -8.76 -20.75
N GLU A 67 -14.10 -10.08 -20.87
CA GLU A 67 -14.32 -11.03 -19.78
C GLU A 67 -12.98 -11.62 -19.30
N VAL A 68 -12.37 -10.96 -18.30
CA VAL A 68 -11.11 -11.41 -17.68
C VAL A 68 -11.25 -12.83 -17.10
N GLU A 69 -12.43 -13.17 -16.59
CA GLU A 69 -12.81 -14.47 -16.01
C GLU A 69 -12.68 -15.65 -16.98
N LYS A 70 -12.66 -15.38 -18.30
CA LYS A 70 -12.48 -16.40 -19.35
C LYS A 70 -11.02 -16.62 -19.73
N LEU A 71 -10.09 -15.78 -19.27
CA LEU A 71 -8.66 -15.92 -19.59
C LEU A 71 -8.02 -16.97 -18.69
N SER A 72 -7.88 -18.21 -19.16
CA SER A 72 -7.05 -19.19 -18.44
C SER A 72 -6.71 -20.49 -19.19
N PRO A 73 -5.49 -21.02 -18.95
CA PRO A 73 -4.28 -20.29 -18.56
C PRO A 73 -3.75 -19.53 -19.78
N VAL A 74 -3.52 -18.22 -19.67
CA VAL A 74 -3.01 -17.41 -20.80
C VAL A 74 -2.02 -16.37 -20.31
N TYR A 75 -0.90 -16.24 -20.99
CA TYR A 75 0.04 -15.15 -20.82
C TYR A 75 -0.17 -14.12 -21.92
N LEU A 76 -0.43 -12.88 -21.56
CA LEU A 76 -0.64 -11.79 -22.50
C LEU A 76 0.43 -10.72 -22.31
N LYS A 77 0.95 -10.21 -23.42
CA LYS A 77 1.80 -9.03 -23.40
C LYS A 77 0.91 -7.79 -23.43
N LEU A 78 0.83 -7.09 -22.31
CA LEU A 78 -0.05 -5.93 -22.13
C LEU A 78 0.77 -4.67 -21.96
N LYS A 79 0.28 -3.57 -22.55
CA LYS A 79 0.82 -2.23 -22.31
C LYS A 79 0.10 -1.62 -21.11
N LEU A 80 0.69 -1.77 -19.93
CA LEU A 80 0.30 -1.00 -18.73
C LEU A 80 1.01 0.36 -18.80
N ASN A 81 1.89 0.67 -17.84
CA ASN A 81 2.81 1.81 -17.94
C ASN A 81 3.93 1.55 -18.96
N ARG A 82 4.21 0.27 -19.21
CA ARG A 82 5.16 -0.25 -20.19
C ARG A 82 4.61 -1.57 -20.73
N GLU A 83 5.18 -2.06 -21.82
CA GLU A 83 4.86 -3.42 -22.26
C GLU A 83 5.48 -4.44 -21.32
N GLU A 84 4.63 -5.33 -20.79
CA GLU A 84 5.08 -6.44 -19.95
C GLU A 84 4.16 -7.65 -20.10
N TRP A 85 4.72 -8.83 -19.85
CA TRP A 85 3.94 -10.07 -19.79
C TRP A 85 3.14 -10.12 -18.50
N ILE A 86 1.89 -10.58 -18.59
CA ILE A 86 0.98 -10.78 -17.47
C ILE A 86 0.39 -12.18 -17.59
N GLY A 87 0.46 -12.96 -16.51
CA GLY A 87 -0.13 -14.28 -16.43
C GLY A 87 -1.55 -14.23 -15.91
N PHE A 88 -2.50 -14.80 -16.65
CA PHE A 88 -3.90 -14.98 -16.24
C PHE A 88 -4.18 -16.45 -15.99
N LEU A 89 -4.64 -16.76 -14.77
CA LEU A 89 -4.78 -18.12 -14.26
C LEU A 89 -6.14 -18.31 -13.59
N ASN A 90 -6.73 -19.50 -13.74
CA ASN A 90 -7.94 -19.90 -13.00
C ASN A 90 -7.64 -20.74 -11.75
N ASP A 91 -6.45 -21.34 -11.66
CA ASP A 91 -6.06 -22.20 -10.54
C ASP A 91 -4.68 -21.83 -9.99
N GLU A 92 -4.49 -22.11 -8.70
CA GLU A 92 -3.30 -21.78 -7.91
C GLU A 92 -2.10 -22.72 -8.12
N LYS A 93 -2.21 -23.74 -8.98
CA LYS A 93 -1.12 -24.70 -9.23
C LYS A 93 -0.10 -24.09 -10.18
N LEU A 94 0.61 -23.11 -9.66
CA LEU A 94 1.81 -22.56 -10.27
C LEU A 94 2.89 -23.65 -10.28
N LEU A 95 3.50 -23.86 -11.46
CA LEU A 95 4.63 -24.79 -11.61
C LEU A 95 5.88 -24.27 -10.91
N GLU A 96 6.03 -22.95 -10.85
CA GLU A 96 7.18 -22.28 -10.24
C GLU A 96 6.76 -21.60 -8.93
N ASN A 97 7.67 -21.61 -7.95
CA ASN A 97 7.44 -20.93 -6.67
C ASN A 97 7.79 -19.43 -6.70
N THR A 98 8.42 -18.95 -7.77
CA THR A 98 8.82 -17.55 -7.93
C THR A 98 8.29 -17.02 -9.25
N MET A 99 7.63 -15.86 -9.19
CA MET A 99 7.01 -15.20 -10.34
C MET A 99 7.61 -13.81 -10.52
N ASP A 100 8.18 -13.56 -11.70
CA ASP A 100 8.87 -12.29 -12.02
C ASP A 100 8.00 -11.32 -12.82
N ILE A 101 6.77 -11.73 -13.13
CA ILE A 101 5.76 -10.96 -13.85
C ILE A 101 4.51 -10.78 -12.98
N PRO A 102 3.62 -9.81 -13.28
CA PRO A 102 2.32 -9.72 -12.64
C PRO A 102 1.48 -10.99 -12.90
N ILE A 103 0.82 -11.48 -11.85
CA ILE A 103 -0.05 -12.65 -11.90
C ILE A 103 -1.47 -12.25 -11.51
N VAL A 104 -2.43 -12.64 -12.33
CA VAL A 104 -3.85 -12.37 -12.17
C VAL A 104 -4.59 -13.70 -12.05
N PHE A 105 -5.09 -14.00 -10.85
CA PHE A 105 -6.10 -15.02 -10.65
C PHE A 105 -7.46 -14.44 -10.97
N THR A 106 -8.15 -15.05 -11.93
CA THR A 106 -9.44 -14.54 -12.44
C THR A 106 -10.62 -14.95 -11.57
N LYS A 107 -10.40 -15.88 -10.63
CA LYS A 107 -11.36 -16.42 -9.66
C LYS A 107 -10.77 -16.40 -8.25
N ASP A 108 -11.45 -17.06 -7.31
CA ASP A 108 -10.93 -17.33 -5.98
C ASP A 108 -9.61 -18.10 -6.04
N ALA A 109 -8.69 -17.81 -5.12
CA ALA A 109 -7.37 -18.43 -5.06
C ALA A 109 -6.98 -18.80 -3.62
N VAL A 110 -6.46 -20.01 -3.44
CA VAL A 110 -5.95 -20.52 -2.17
C VAL A 110 -4.47 -20.90 -2.31
N PHE A 111 -3.61 -20.25 -1.54
CA PHE A 111 -2.16 -20.46 -1.64
C PHE A 111 -1.70 -21.50 -0.62
N TYR A 112 -1.64 -22.77 -1.03
CA TYR A 112 -1.17 -23.89 -0.20
C TYR A 112 0.35 -24.08 -0.16
N GLN A 113 1.09 -23.38 -1.03
CA GLN A 113 2.54 -23.50 -1.16
C GLN A 113 3.20 -22.14 -0.95
N ASN A 114 4.51 -22.17 -0.72
CA ASN A 114 5.28 -20.95 -0.57
C ASN A 114 5.50 -20.31 -1.95
N TYR A 115 5.09 -19.05 -2.09
CA TYR A 115 5.26 -18.30 -3.33
C TYR A 115 5.96 -16.97 -3.13
N THR A 116 6.74 -16.57 -4.11
CA THR A 116 7.37 -15.24 -4.19
C THR A 116 6.96 -14.55 -5.48
N PHE A 117 6.13 -13.53 -5.37
CA PHE A 117 5.72 -12.67 -6.48
C PHE A 117 6.56 -11.39 -6.48
N LYS A 118 7.54 -11.27 -7.38
CA LYS A 118 8.37 -10.05 -7.47
C LYS A 118 7.60 -8.84 -8.01
N LYS A 119 6.37 -9.07 -8.49
CA LYS A 119 5.43 -8.09 -9.04
C LYS A 119 4.07 -8.16 -8.35
N GLU A 120 3.09 -7.47 -8.91
CA GLU A 120 1.73 -7.40 -8.45
C GLU A 120 1.02 -8.76 -8.55
N LEU A 121 0.44 -9.20 -7.43
CA LEU A 121 -0.50 -10.31 -7.38
C LEU A 121 -1.91 -9.75 -7.33
N VAL A 122 -2.79 -10.26 -8.19
CA VAL A 122 -4.17 -9.80 -8.35
C VAL A 122 -5.08 -11.01 -8.26
N VAL A 123 -6.13 -10.91 -7.44
CA VAL A 123 -7.15 -11.95 -7.31
C VAL A 123 -8.52 -11.30 -7.52
N PHE A 124 -9.21 -11.68 -8.60
CA PHE A 124 -10.55 -11.18 -8.93
C PHE A 124 -11.67 -11.85 -8.11
N GLY A 125 -11.36 -12.91 -7.37
CA GLY A 125 -12.22 -13.49 -6.35
C GLY A 125 -11.73 -13.22 -4.92
N ASN A 126 -11.98 -14.19 -4.04
CA ASN A 126 -11.44 -14.24 -2.68
C ASN A 126 -10.02 -14.82 -2.66
N ALA A 127 -9.19 -14.37 -1.73
CA ALA A 127 -7.83 -14.88 -1.55
C ALA A 127 -7.65 -15.49 -0.16
N VAL A 128 -7.07 -16.69 -0.09
CA VAL A 128 -6.74 -17.35 1.18
C VAL A 128 -5.28 -17.81 1.16
N PHE A 129 -4.46 -17.26 2.07
CA PHE A 129 -3.06 -17.64 2.21
C PHE A 129 -2.90 -18.70 3.30
N LYS A 130 -2.70 -19.95 2.90
CA LYS A 130 -2.47 -21.10 3.79
C LYS A 130 -0.99 -21.42 4.00
N ASN A 131 -0.11 -20.81 3.22
CA ASN A 131 1.34 -20.95 3.36
C ASN A 131 2.05 -19.61 3.12
N ALA A 132 3.36 -19.58 3.35
CA ALA A 132 4.09 -18.33 3.38
C ALA A 132 4.25 -17.70 1.99
N CYS A 133 3.78 -16.46 1.83
CA CYS A 133 3.90 -15.75 0.55
C CYS A 133 4.61 -14.40 0.70
N ARG A 134 5.45 -14.08 -0.29
CA ARG A 134 6.07 -12.76 -0.43
C ARG A 134 5.60 -12.12 -1.71
N MET A 135 5.23 -10.85 -1.67
CA MET A 135 4.78 -10.15 -2.87
C MET A 135 5.12 -8.66 -2.85
N ARG A 136 5.21 -8.07 -4.04
CA ARG A 136 5.43 -6.63 -4.16
C ARG A 136 4.21 -5.85 -3.69
N SER A 137 3.08 -6.15 -4.30
CA SER A 137 1.77 -5.57 -3.99
C SER A 137 0.68 -6.62 -4.20
N LEU A 138 -0.44 -6.47 -3.50
CA LEU A 138 -1.58 -7.38 -3.56
C LEU A 138 -2.86 -6.58 -3.83
N TYR A 139 -3.64 -7.03 -4.80
CA TYR A 139 -5.02 -6.63 -5.00
C TYR A 139 -5.94 -7.83 -4.87
N VAL A 140 -7.01 -7.71 -4.09
CA VAL A 140 -8.07 -8.71 -3.95
C VAL A 140 -9.43 -8.03 -4.10
N LYS A 141 -10.25 -8.49 -5.04
CA LYS A 141 -11.61 -7.97 -5.25
C LYS A 141 -12.58 -8.46 -4.17
N GLY A 142 -12.43 -9.71 -3.74
CA GLY A 142 -13.24 -10.29 -2.68
C GLY A 142 -12.68 -10.05 -1.28
N ASP A 143 -12.90 -11.03 -0.41
CA ASP A 143 -12.30 -11.10 0.92
C ASP A 143 -10.88 -11.69 0.86
N CYS A 144 -10.04 -11.31 1.82
CA CYS A 144 -8.66 -11.80 1.93
C CYS A 144 -8.41 -12.36 3.34
N ILE A 145 -8.00 -13.63 3.41
CA ILE A 145 -7.71 -14.33 4.66
C ILE A 145 -6.23 -14.71 4.70
N ILE A 146 -5.53 -14.28 5.74
CA ILE A 146 -4.12 -14.56 5.98
C ILE A 146 -4.02 -15.54 7.15
N ASP A 147 -3.91 -16.84 6.83
CA ASP A 147 -3.75 -17.92 7.81
C ASP A 147 -2.28 -18.37 7.95
N ALA A 148 -1.38 -17.83 7.12
CA ALA A 148 0.05 -18.09 7.16
C ALA A 148 0.86 -16.80 6.97
N PRO A 149 2.16 -16.79 7.31
CA PRO A 149 2.98 -15.59 7.24
C PRO A 149 3.03 -14.96 5.84
N ILE A 150 2.67 -13.68 5.71
CA ILE A 150 2.85 -12.95 4.45
C ILE A 150 3.74 -11.71 4.60
N TYR A 151 4.39 -11.36 3.50
CA TYR A 151 5.24 -10.18 3.39
C TYR A 151 4.91 -9.40 2.12
N ILE A 152 4.39 -8.19 2.29
CA ILE A 152 4.05 -7.26 1.22
C ILE A 152 4.98 -6.07 1.32
N THR A 153 5.70 -5.75 0.25
CA THR A 153 6.69 -4.65 0.30
C THR A 153 6.10 -3.26 0.08
N ARG A 154 4.97 -3.15 -0.65
CA ARG A 154 4.40 -1.85 -1.03
C ARG A 154 2.96 -1.68 -0.59
N TRP A 155 2.03 -2.30 -1.29
CA TRP A 155 0.62 -1.94 -1.19
C TRP A 155 -0.26 -3.16 -1.16
N MET A 156 -1.25 -3.14 -0.29
CA MET A 156 -2.32 -4.11 -0.20
C MET A 156 -3.66 -3.41 -0.36
N HIS A 157 -4.49 -3.91 -1.26
CA HIS A 157 -5.85 -3.44 -1.48
C HIS A 157 -6.80 -4.64 -1.48
N VAL A 158 -7.82 -4.58 -0.62
CA VAL A 158 -8.89 -5.58 -0.53
C VAL A 158 -10.24 -4.85 -0.61
N GLU A 159 -11.09 -5.12 -1.59
CA GLU A 159 -12.40 -4.41 -1.63
C GLU A 159 -13.39 -4.94 -0.58
N GLY A 160 -13.19 -6.17 -0.12
CA GLY A 160 -13.92 -6.83 0.96
C GLY A 160 -13.26 -6.68 2.34
N THR A 161 -13.33 -7.76 3.12
CA THR A 161 -12.78 -7.87 4.47
C THR A 161 -11.38 -8.48 4.42
N LEU A 162 -10.44 -7.84 5.12
CA LEU A 162 -9.12 -8.39 5.38
C LEU A 162 -9.09 -9.03 6.78
N LEU A 163 -8.87 -10.34 6.84
CA LEU A 163 -8.72 -11.09 8.09
C LEU A 163 -7.27 -11.59 8.25
N ILE A 164 -6.63 -11.18 9.34
CA ILE A 164 -5.23 -11.50 9.64
C ILE A 164 -5.17 -12.45 10.83
N ASN A 165 -5.05 -13.74 10.57
CA ASN A 165 -4.97 -14.79 11.60
C ASN A 165 -3.53 -15.25 11.89
N SER A 166 -2.57 -14.87 11.05
CA SER A 166 -1.14 -15.15 11.19
C SER A 166 -0.32 -13.87 11.03
N TYR A 167 0.96 -13.92 11.35
CA TYR A 167 1.90 -12.80 11.16
C TYR A 167 1.79 -12.20 9.75
N ALA A 168 1.67 -10.88 9.66
CA ALA A 168 1.60 -10.19 8.38
C ALA A 168 2.38 -8.88 8.38
N ASP A 169 3.41 -8.79 7.53
CA ASP A 169 4.01 -7.52 7.15
C ASP A 169 3.32 -7.02 5.88
N LEU A 170 2.51 -5.97 6.01
CA LEU A 170 1.65 -5.48 4.94
C LEU A 170 2.27 -4.29 4.18
N GLY A 171 3.49 -3.88 4.57
CA GLY A 171 4.27 -2.88 3.87
C GLY A 171 3.79 -1.44 4.08
N VAL A 172 3.75 -0.66 3.00
CA VAL A 172 3.61 0.79 3.07
C VAL A 172 2.15 1.24 3.21
N SER A 173 1.19 0.53 2.63
CA SER A 173 -0.22 0.96 2.67
C SER A 173 -1.17 -0.20 2.54
N VAL A 174 -2.16 -0.22 3.42
CA VAL A 174 -3.25 -1.18 3.43
C VAL A 174 -4.57 -0.45 3.25
N TYR A 175 -5.38 -0.92 2.32
CA TYR A 175 -6.77 -0.53 2.18
C TYR A 175 -7.64 -1.78 2.26
N ALA A 176 -8.65 -1.75 3.13
CA ALA A 176 -9.74 -2.70 3.08
C ALA A 176 -11.07 -2.05 3.47
N ARG A 177 -12.20 -2.68 3.18
CA ARG A 177 -13.50 -2.20 3.71
C ARG A 177 -13.54 -2.36 5.23
N LYS A 178 -13.11 -3.54 5.70
CA LYS A 178 -12.95 -3.89 7.12
C LYS A 178 -11.64 -4.64 7.31
N ILE A 179 -10.94 -4.38 8.41
CA ILE A 179 -9.71 -5.09 8.78
C ILE A 179 -9.93 -5.72 10.16
N LYS A 180 -9.71 -7.03 10.24
CA LYS A 180 -9.70 -7.79 11.49
C LYS A 180 -8.32 -8.38 11.71
N ILE A 181 -7.68 -8.01 12.80
CA ILE A 181 -6.30 -8.37 13.11
C ILE A 181 -6.32 -9.27 14.34
N ARG A 182 -6.02 -10.56 14.18
CA ARG A 182 -6.00 -11.55 15.27
C ARG A 182 -4.61 -12.08 15.57
N SER A 183 -3.59 -11.58 14.87
CA SER A 183 -2.19 -11.91 15.05
C SER A 183 -1.34 -10.66 14.83
N ARG A 184 -0.01 -10.79 14.97
CA ARG A 184 0.93 -9.68 14.79
C ARG A 184 0.85 -9.13 13.37
N ALA A 185 0.70 -7.82 13.25
CA ALA A 185 0.66 -7.13 11.97
C ALA A 185 1.51 -5.87 11.98
N THR A 186 2.20 -5.61 10.86
CA THR A 186 2.99 -4.39 10.67
C THR A 186 2.62 -3.69 9.36
N PHE A 187 2.56 -2.37 9.39
CA PHE A 187 2.33 -1.53 8.21
C PHE A 187 2.70 -0.07 8.49
N ARG A 188 2.84 0.79 7.48
CA ARG A 188 2.98 2.25 7.73
C ARG A 188 1.66 2.98 7.80
N ARG A 189 0.66 2.52 7.04
CA ARG A 189 -0.69 3.06 7.11
C ARG A 189 -1.74 2.02 6.74
N ALA A 190 -2.88 2.13 7.39
CA ALA A 190 -4.07 1.34 7.10
C ALA A 190 -5.29 2.24 7.03
N PHE A 191 -6.19 1.93 6.11
CA PHE A 191 -7.49 2.57 6.02
C PHE A 191 -8.58 1.52 5.92
N ALA A 192 -9.59 1.65 6.77
CA ALA A 192 -10.83 0.91 6.65
C ALA A 192 -11.98 1.66 7.32
N GLN A 193 -13.22 1.24 7.03
CA GLN A 193 -14.38 1.72 7.80
C GLN A 193 -14.28 1.28 9.25
N GLU A 194 -13.69 0.11 9.48
CA GLU A 194 -13.45 -0.47 10.81
C GLU A 194 -12.17 -1.31 10.81
N ILE A 195 -11.31 -1.06 11.80
CA ILE A 195 -10.10 -1.84 12.11
C ILE A 195 -10.25 -2.34 13.54
N THR A 196 -10.20 -3.67 13.74
CA THR A 196 -10.39 -4.30 15.06
C THR A 196 -9.34 -5.36 15.34
N THR A 197 -9.02 -5.56 16.62
CA THR A 197 -8.19 -6.70 17.06
C THR A 197 -8.91 -7.76 17.87
N SER A 198 -10.17 -7.54 18.21
CA SER A 198 -10.97 -8.50 18.95
C SER A 198 -12.34 -8.63 18.31
N ASP A 199 -12.85 -9.87 18.28
CA ASP A 199 -14.25 -10.12 18.00
C ASP A 199 -15.13 -9.91 19.25
N LYS A 200 -14.52 -9.74 20.44
CA LYS A 200 -15.25 -9.36 21.65
C LYS A 200 -15.54 -7.86 21.61
N SER A 201 -16.77 -7.51 21.95
CA SER A 201 -17.17 -6.12 22.11
C SER A 201 -16.43 -5.48 23.28
N ILE A 202 -15.98 -4.24 23.08
CA ILE A 202 -15.33 -3.43 24.12
C ILE A 202 -16.48 -2.78 24.91
N ASP A 203 -17.12 -3.55 25.78
CA ASP A 203 -18.40 -3.19 26.40
C ASP A 203 -18.29 -2.28 27.63
N ASN A 204 -17.10 -2.16 28.20
CA ASN A 204 -16.91 -1.49 29.50
C ASN A 204 -16.16 -0.16 29.38
N VAL A 205 -16.57 0.70 28.44
CA VAL A 205 -16.00 2.06 28.30
C VAL A 205 -16.16 2.83 29.62
N LYS A 206 -15.02 3.24 30.21
CA LYS A 206 -14.97 3.99 31.48
C LYS A 206 -14.79 5.49 31.28
N LEU A 207 -14.14 5.89 30.18
CA LEU A 207 -13.82 7.28 29.88
C LEU A 207 -14.19 7.61 28.44
N ILE A 208 -14.92 8.70 28.24
CA ILE A 208 -15.30 9.19 26.92
C ILE A 208 -14.67 10.56 26.70
N ILE A 209 -13.93 10.69 25.60
CA ILE A 209 -13.31 11.94 25.15
C ILE A 209 -14.06 12.38 23.88
N ASN A 210 -14.86 13.44 23.99
CA ASN A 210 -15.68 13.95 22.89
C ASN A 210 -14.89 14.73 21.82
N GLY A 211 -13.61 15.00 22.06
CA GLY A 211 -12.74 15.81 21.22
C GLY A 211 -11.57 15.04 20.63
N ASN A 212 -10.63 15.81 20.09
CA ASN A 212 -9.36 15.31 19.57
C ASN A 212 -8.30 15.28 20.67
N ILE A 213 -7.29 14.42 20.52
CA ILE A 213 -6.07 14.43 21.33
C ILE A 213 -4.91 14.85 20.44
N PHE A 214 -4.21 15.91 20.83
CA PHE A 214 -3.02 16.42 20.15
C PHE A 214 -1.90 16.59 21.16
N ARG A 215 -0.70 16.13 20.80
CA ARG A 215 0.50 16.33 21.62
C ARG A 215 1.74 16.50 20.73
N ASP A 216 2.65 17.37 21.15
CA ASP A 216 3.95 17.57 20.49
C ASP A 216 5.00 16.50 20.88
N ASP A 217 4.61 15.56 21.72
CA ASP A 217 5.44 14.50 22.30
C ASP A 217 4.59 13.23 22.39
N ASP A 218 5.05 12.21 23.11
CA ASP A 218 4.45 10.87 23.13
C ASP A 218 3.03 10.81 23.74
N ILE A 219 2.17 10.01 23.13
CA ILE A 219 0.83 9.69 23.65
C ILE A 219 0.81 8.24 24.09
N GLU A 220 0.44 7.99 25.36
CA GLU A 220 0.07 6.66 25.85
C GLU A 220 -1.40 6.68 26.26
N ILE A 221 -2.18 5.75 25.70
CA ILE A 221 -3.60 5.56 26.03
C ILE A 221 -3.80 4.11 26.46
N GLU A 222 -4.25 3.95 27.69
CA GLU A 222 -4.56 2.65 28.27
C GLU A 222 -5.92 2.66 28.97
N GLY A 223 -6.57 1.50 28.95
CA GLY A 223 -7.85 1.29 29.58
C GLY A 223 -9.01 1.53 28.62
N ASN A 224 -10.21 1.22 29.10
CA ASN A 224 -11.44 1.28 28.31
C ASN A 224 -11.84 2.72 27.97
N VAL A 225 -11.11 3.36 27.04
CA VAL A 225 -11.24 4.76 26.66
C VAL A 225 -11.87 4.85 25.27
N TRP A 226 -12.88 5.69 25.11
CA TRP A 226 -13.48 6.00 23.83
C TRP A 226 -13.20 7.44 23.42
N ILE A 227 -12.41 7.61 22.36
CA ILE A 227 -12.07 8.90 21.78
C ILE A 227 -12.90 9.10 20.52
N LYS A 228 -13.78 10.10 20.51
CA LYS A 228 -14.64 10.38 19.35
C LYS A 228 -13.94 11.21 18.27
N GLY A 229 -12.83 11.86 18.59
CA GLY A 229 -12.04 12.68 17.69
C GLY A 229 -10.84 11.95 17.06
N ASN A 230 -9.92 12.75 16.51
CA ASN A 230 -8.64 12.31 15.99
C ASN A 230 -7.61 12.24 17.12
N VAL A 231 -6.58 11.40 16.95
CA VAL A 231 -5.42 11.30 17.83
C VAL A 231 -4.17 11.59 17.00
N PHE A 232 -3.39 12.58 17.41
CA PHE A 232 -2.17 12.98 16.71
C PHE A 232 -1.01 13.25 17.68
N SER A 233 0.16 12.70 17.37
CA SER A 233 1.41 12.94 18.11
C SER A 233 2.57 13.24 17.14
N GLN A 234 3.47 14.15 17.55
CA GLN A 234 4.77 14.32 16.89
C GLN A 234 5.81 13.26 17.33
N GLY A 235 5.56 12.54 18.42
CA GLY A 235 6.37 11.43 18.92
C GLY A 235 5.73 10.08 18.59
N ILE A 236 5.86 9.13 19.52
CA ILE A 236 5.23 7.81 19.43
C ILE A 236 3.80 7.82 19.96
N ILE A 237 2.97 6.89 19.49
CA ILE A 237 1.68 6.58 20.10
C ILE A 237 1.65 5.13 20.58
N VAL A 238 1.38 4.94 21.87
CA VAL A 238 1.17 3.63 22.48
C VAL A 238 -0.31 3.50 22.85
N ILE A 239 -0.97 2.49 22.29
CA ILE A 239 -2.36 2.13 22.62
C ILE A 239 -2.35 0.76 23.28
N ARG A 240 -3.03 0.64 24.42
CA ARG A 240 -3.22 -0.62 25.14
C ARG A 240 -4.69 -1.02 25.15
N ASN A 241 -5.00 -2.14 25.81
CA ASN A 241 -6.31 -2.76 25.86
C ASN A 241 -7.47 -1.79 26.14
N GLY A 242 -8.53 -1.91 25.35
CA GLY A 242 -9.83 -1.28 25.60
C GLY A 242 -10.07 0.04 24.86
N VAL A 243 -9.18 0.43 23.95
CA VAL A 243 -9.27 1.74 23.30
C VAL A 243 -10.14 1.71 22.03
N ILE A 244 -11.06 2.65 21.94
CA ILE A 244 -11.92 2.89 20.77
C ILE A 244 -11.61 4.29 20.24
N ILE A 245 -11.33 4.42 18.94
CA ILE A 245 -11.17 5.72 18.26
C ILE A 245 -12.18 5.86 17.14
N GLY A 246 -12.97 6.92 17.19
CA GLY A 246 -14.02 7.24 16.25
C GLY A 246 -15.35 6.57 16.55
N GLU A 247 -16.26 6.68 15.59
CA GLU A 247 -17.62 6.17 15.66
C GLU A 247 -17.99 5.61 14.29
N GLU A 248 -18.92 4.65 14.24
CA GLU A 248 -19.42 4.12 12.98
C GLU A 248 -19.93 5.24 12.06
N GLY A 249 -19.59 5.17 10.78
CA GLY A 249 -19.92 6.19 9.78
C GLY A 249 -19.05 7.45 9.83
N LYS A 250 -18.14 7.60 10.81
CA LYS A 250 -17.23 8.75 10.92
C LYS A 250 -15.77 8.30 10.89
N ILE A 251 -15.09 8.60 9.78
CA ILE A 251 -13.66 8.36 9.63
C ILE A 251 -12.87 9.30 10.56
N LYS A 252 -12.04 8.72 11.42
CA LYS A 252 -11.08 9.41 12.28
C LYS A 252 -9.66 8.96 12.00
N SER A 253 -8.71 9.80 12.38
CA SER A 253 -7.29 9.59 12.15
C SER A 253 -6.56 9.33 13.46
N LEU A 254 -5.76 8.27 13.47
CA LEU A 254 -4.71 7.99 14.44
C LEU A 254 -3.36 8.17 13.74
N VAL A 255 -2.61 9.20 14.11
CA VAL A 255 -1.40 9.60 13.36
C VAL A 255 -0.23 9.89 14.30
N ALA A 256 0.90 9.24 14.07
CA ALA A 256 2.17 9.53 14.72
C ALA A 256 3.22 9.95 13.66
N ARG A 257 4.10 10.89 13.99
CA ARG A 257 5.30 11.12 13.18
C ARG A 257 6.37 10.06 13.42
N ASP A 258 6.41 9.50 14.62
CA ASP A 258 7.24 8.33 14.91
C ASP A 258 6.40 7.04 14.81
N GLU A 259 6.64 6.03 15.63
CA GLU A 259 5.98 4.73 15.61
C GLU A 259 4.61 4.71 16.33
N ILE A 260 3.75 3.77 15.93
CA ILE A 260 2.51 3.45 16.64
C ILE A 260 2.58 2.01 17.12
N PHE A 261 2.43 1.79 18.43
CA PHE A 261 2.35 0.47 19.04
C PHE A 261 0.94 0.24 19.55
N ILE A 262 0.33 -0.88 19.15
CA ILE A 262 -0.98 -1.27 19.64
C ILE A 262 -0.91 -2.65 20.28
N GLY A 263 -1.18 -2.68 21.59
CA GLY A 263 -1.24 -3.88 22.41
C GLY A 263 -2.67 -4.24 22.78
N GLY A 264 -3.09 -5.45 22.40
CA GLY A 264 -4.36 -6.03 22.83
C GLY A 264 -5.61 -5.49 22.10
N ALA A 265 -6.77 -5.54 22.76
CA ALA A 265 -8.07 -5.27 22.15
C ALA A 265 -8.25 -3.77 21.84
N PHE A 266 -8.48 -3.44 20.57
CA PHE A 266 -8.75 -2.08 20.12
C PHE A 266 -9.77 -2.05 18.97
N LYS A 267 -10.37 -0.88 18.75
CA LYS A 267 -11.20 -0.58 17.59
C LYS A 267 -10.93 0.83 17.06
N ILE A 268 -10.74 0.97 15.75
CA ILE A 268 -10.59 2.26 15.08
C ILE A 268 -11.54 2.34 13.88
N TYR A 269 -12.28 3.43 13.79
CA TYR A 269 -13.06 3.78 12.61
C TYR A 269 -12.26 4.77 11.77
N GLY A 270 -11.48 4.28 10.80
CA GLY A 270 -10.81 5.14 9.84
C GLY A 270 -9.34 4.81 9.55
N TYR A 271 -8.49 5.82 9.72
CA TYR A 271 -7.13 5.87 9.19
C TYR A 271 -6.08 5.78 10.29
N ILE A 272 -5.16 4.84 10.16
CA ILE A 272 -3.97 4.72 11.01
C ILE A 272 -2.75 5.06 10.17
N HIS A 273 -1.86 5.91 10.67
CA HIS A 273 -0.63 6.28 9.97
C HIS A 273 0.54 6.59 10.89
N SER A 274 1.67 5.98 10.59
CA SER A 274 2.99 6.34 11.10
C SER A 274 3.92 6.69 9.92
N GLU A 275 4.84 7.63 10.10
CA GLU A 275 5.89 7.85 9.09
C GLU A 275 6.95 6.73 9.10
N LYS A 276 7.16 6.10 10.26
CA LYS A 276 8.05 4.95 10.45
C LYS A 276 7.32 3.61 10.30
N GLN A 277 6.62 3.17 11.35
CA GLN A 277 5.93 1.88 11.42
C GLN A 277 4.76 1.89 12.42
N VAL A 278 3.70 1.17 12.08
CA VAL A 278 2.66 0.71 12.98
C VAL A 278 2.92 -0.75 13.27
N GLU A 279 2.93 -1.11 14.54
CA GLU A 279 3.05 -2.48 15.01
C GLU A 279 1.87 -2.83 15.91
N ILE A 280 1.23 -3.97 15.62
CA ILE A 280 0.13 -4.52 16.41
C ILE A 280 0.59 -5.85 16.98
N ILE A 281 0.49 -6.00 18.30
CA ILE A 281 0.85 -7.21 19.04
C ILE A 281 -0.32 -7.59 19.94
N LEU A 282 -0.75 -8.85 19.86
CA LEU A 282 -1.92 -9.41 20.56
C LEU A 282 -1.54 -10.56 21.47
#